data_AF-A0A7J5EWX4-F1
#
_entry.id   AF-A0A7J5EWX4-F1
#
_cell.length_a   1.000
_cell.length_b   1.000
_cell.length_c   1.000
_cell.angle_alpha   90.00
_cell.angle_beta   90.00
_cell.angle_gamma   90.00
#
_symmetry.space_group_name_H-M   'P 1'
#
loop_
_entity.id
_entity.type
_entity.pdbx_description
1 polymer ?
#
loop_
_entity_poly.entity_id
_entity_poly.type
_entity_poly.pdbx_seq_one_letter_code
_entity_poly.pdbx_strand_id
1 'polypeptide(L)'
;MLGERVGPGRAALIPDFDALRSATFHPGRVHPRLRGFYERPEPHHMRVEWLRWEPWAEPLAFAYLPLARRVGNLCIPRLVDGGARMSSSVQELFLHDGGSSRRWVRTLSGTSRVFYIAALRTWVDEHGQASYWSLAFPFPGINLMVLLRLRNVDDGIEVSSRADELTGTYVIVPGRRVFVALPGPPTHEVLRFWVEGEAVAGAHEDFLGGRRAFALRYRIERALCEQRPAVTVQAAGPEPG
;
A
#
# COMPACT_ATOMS: atom_id res chain seq x y z
N MET A 1 -9.08 23.78 2.39
CA MET A 1 -7.84 23.00 2.33
C MET A 1 -7.40 22.76 3.76
N LEU A 2 -7.52 21.54 4.30
CA LEU A 2 -6.81 21.18 5.53
C LEU A 2 -5.36 20.91 5.14
N GLY A 3 -4.43 21.60 5.80
CA GLY A 3 -3.01 21.58 5.46
C GLY A 3 -2.28 20.51 6.27
N GLU A 4 -2.07 19.34 5.69
CA GLU A 4 -1.19 18.32 6.27
C GLU A 4 0.25 18.81 6.26
N ARG A 5 0.96 18.65 7.38
CA ARG A 5 2.41 18.91 7.46
C ARG A 5 3.15 17.62 7.16
N VAL A 6 4.08 17.69 6.21
CA VAL A 6 4.99 16.59 5.87
C VAL A 6 6.25 16.72 6.74
N GLY A 7 6.56 15.69 7.51
CA GLY A 7 7.78 15.65 8.31
C GLY A 7 9.05 15.51 7.46
N PRO A 8 10.19 16.10 7.85
CA PRO A 8 11.46 15.84 7.19
C PRO A 8 11.98 14.45 7.60
N GLY A 9 12.13 13.54 6.63
CA GLY A 9 12.91 12.30 6.84
C GLY A 9 12.21 10.99 6.50
N ARG A 10 13.04 9.94 6.49
CA ARG A 10 12.72 8.54 6.18
C ARG A 10 11.87 7.95 7.29
N ALA A 11 10.55 7.85 7.10
CA ALA A 11 9.65 7.31 8.11
C ALA A 11 9.52 5.78 8.01
N ALA A 12 9.18 5.14 9.12
CA ALA A 12 8.73 3.76 9.14
C ALA A 12 7.36 3.64 8.46
N LEU A 13 7.12 2.55 7.71
CA LEU A 13 5.77 2.27 7.19
C LEU A 13 4.85 1.82 8.34
N ILE A 14 5.39 0.99 9.24
CA ILE A 14 4.77 0.60 10.50
C ILE A 14 5.79 0.88 11.60
N PRO A 15 5.60 1.93 12.41
CA PRO A 15 6.60 2.38 13.37
C PRO A 15 6.77 1.41 14.54
N ASP A 16 5.68 0.76 14.96
CA ASP A 16 5.68 -0.16 16.07
C ASP A 16 4.71 -1.31 15.78
N PHE A 17 5.25 -2.52 15.67
CA PHE A 17 4.43 -3.73 15.56
C PHE A 17 3.75 -4.09 16.87
N ASP A 18 4.35 -3.76 18.02
CA ASP A 18 3.77 -4.05 19.33
C ASP A 18 2.46 -3.30 19.56
N ALA A 19 2.33 -2.09 19.00
CA ALA A 19 1.08 -1.34 18.96
C ALA A 19 -0.06 -2.02 18.16
N LEU A 20 0.23 -3.05 17.35
CA LEU A 20 -0.76 -3.80 16.58
C LEU A 20 -1.20 -5.10 17.27
N ARG A 21 -0.74 -5.35 18.50
CA ARG A 21 -1.11 -6.52 19.28
C ARG A 21 -2.62 -6.57 19.48
N SER A 22 -3.21 -7.70 19.08
CA SER A 22 -4.63 -7.98 19.20
C SER A 22 -4.86 -9.49 19.38
N ALA A 23 -6.12 -9.91 19.56
CA ALA A 23 -6.46 -11.33 19.64
C ALA A 23 -6.08 -12.10 18.36
N THR A 24 -6.09 -11.45 17.19
CA THR A 24 -5.69 -12.09 15.92
C THR A 24 -4.25 -11.82 15.49
N PHE A 25 -3.51 -10.97 16.20
CA PHE A 25 -2.16 -10.60 15.83
C PHE A 25 -1.22 -10.48 17.03
N HIS A 26 -0.16 -11.28 17.00
CA HIS A 26 0.92 -11.31 17.96
C HIS A 26 2.24 -10.89 17.29
N PRO A 27 2.75 -9.71 17.61
CA PRO A 27 3.99 -9.14 17.05
C PRO A 27 5.21 -10.03 17.24
N GLY A 28 5.28 -10.77 18.35
CA GLY A 28 6.36 -11.71 18.66
C GLY A 28 6.39 -12.97 17.78
N ARG A 29 5.30 -13.25 17.05
CA ARG A 29 5.24 -14.35 16.07
C ARG A 29 5.74 -13.94 14.69
N VAL A 30 5.89 -12.64 14.44
CA VAL A 30 6.37 -12.14 13.15
C VAL A 30 7.89 -12.22 13.12
N HIS A 31 8.43 -12.84 12.06
CA HIS A 31 9.87 -12.94 11.89
C HIS A 31 10.55 -11.54 11.93
N PRO A 32 11.64 -11.34 12.69
CA PRO A 32 12.27 -10.03 12.86
C PRO A 32 12.65 -9.32 11.56
N ARG A 33 13.12 -10.06 10.55
CA ARG A 33 13.43 -9.54 9.20
C ARG A 33 12.20 -8.93 8.51
N LEU A 34 11.03 -9.56 8.67
CA LEU A 34 9.78 -9.05 8.12
C LEU A 34 9.36 -7.74 8.80
N ARG A 35 9.46 -7.67 10.14
CA ARG A 35 9.22 -6.42 10.89
C ARG A 35 10.17 -5.31 10.45
N GLY A 36 11.47 -5.63 10.34
CA GLY A 36 12.51 -4.67 9.93
C GLY A 36 12.28 -4.08 8.54
N PHE A 37 11.65 -4.80 7.61
CA PHE A 37 11.23 -4.24 6.32
C PHE A 37 10.17 -3.15 6.48
N TYR A 38 9.13 -3.40 7.28
CA TYR A 38 8.05 -2.43 7.48
C TYR A 38 8.48 -1.24 8.35
N GLU A 39 9.34 -1.46 9.34
CA GLU A 39 9.92 -0.41 10.16
C GLU A 39 10.90 0.46 9.36
N ARG A 40 11.58 -0.10 8.35
CA ARG A 40 12.56 0.61 7.51
C ARG A 40 12.46 0.15 6.05
N PRO A 41 11.48 0.66 5.28
CA PRO A 41 11.20 0.18 3.93
C PRO A 41 12.18 0.71 2.88
N GLU A 42 12.79 1.87 3.10
CA GLU A 42 13.61 2.55 2.10
C GLU A 42 14.89 1.84 1.64
N PRO A 43 15.66 1.13 2.49
CA PRO A 43 16.82 0.37 2.04
C PRO A 43 16.44 -0.92 1.29
N HIS A 44 15.17 -1.12 0.93
CA HIS A 44 14.70 -2.32 0.24
C HIS A 44 14.10 -2.01 -1.13
N HIS A 45 14.33 -2.90 -2.10
CA HIS A 45 13.60 -2.95 -3.36
C HIS A 45 12.66 -4.14 -3.37
N MET A 46 11.49 -3.96 -3.99
CA MET A 46 10.58 -5.06 -4.32
C MET A 46 10.78 -5.44 -5.78
N ARG A 47 11.11 -6.69 -6.06
CA ARG A 47 11.12 -7.27 -7.40
C ARG A 47 9.88 -8.12 -7.58
N VAL A 48 9.09 -7.84 -8.62
CA VAL A 48 8.00 -8.74 -9.01
C VAL A 48 8.61 -9.96 -9.69
N GLU A 49 8.42 -11.15 -9.11
CA GLU A 49 8.94 -12.40 -9.67
C GLU A 49 8.04 -12.90 -10.79
N TRP A 50 6.72 -12.87 -10.54
CA TRP A 50 5.73 -13.17 -11.56
C TRP A 50 4.41 -12.48 -11.25
N LEU A 51 3.62 -12.28 -12.30
CA LEU A 51 2.26 -11.77 -12.29
C LEU A 51 1.44 -12.64 -13.24
N ARG A 52 0.25 -13.05 -12.80
CA ARG A 52 -0.68 -13.82 -13.60
C ARG A 52 -2.08 -13.22 -13.50
N TRP A 53 -2.60 -12.80 -14.63
CA TRP A 53 -4.01 -12.45 -14.78
C TRP A 53 -4.83 -13.69 -15.06
N GLU A 54 -6.01 -13.76 -14.46
CA GLU A 54 -6.99 -14.74 -14.90
C GLU A 54 -7.57 -14.29 -16.25
N PRO A 55 -7.79 -15.21 -17.22
CA PRO A 55 -8.20 -14.84 -18.58
C PRO A 55 -9.47 -13.96 -18.65
N TRP A 56 -10.38 -14.13 -17.70
CA TRP A 56 -11.62 -13.35 -17.64
C TRP A 56 -11.40 -11.90 -17.18
N ALA A 57 -10.37 -11.64 -16.38
CA ALA A 57 -10.08 -10.33 -15.80
C ALA A 57 -9.10 -9.50 -16.66
N GLU A 58 -8.38 -10.14 -17.57
CA GLU A 58 -7.41 -9.50 -18.45
C GLU A 58 -8.00 -8.35 -19.31
N PRO A 59 -9.22 -8.45 -19.87
CA PRO A 59 -9.85 -7.33 -20.58
C PRO A 59 -10.15 -6.13 -19.67
N LEU A 60 -10.57 -6.39 -18.42
CA LEU A 60 -10.86 -5.35 -17.44
C LEU A 60 -9.58 -4.60 -17.07
N ALA A 61 -8.47 -5.32 -16.93
CA ALA A 61 -7.15 -4.71 -16.72
C ALA A 61 -6.80 -3.75 -17.86
N PHE A 62 -7.08 -4.12 -19.12
CA PHE A 62 -6.83 -3.26 -20.28
C PHE A 62 -7.68 -1.99 -20.26
N ALA A 63 -8.97 -2.12 -19.95
CA ALA A 63 -9.90 -0.99 -19.86
C ALA A 63 -9.51 0.00 -18.76
N TYR A 64 -8.87 -0.46 -17.67
CA TYR A 64 -8.42 0.38 -16.57
C TYR A 64 -7.13 1.17 -16.87
N LEU A 65 -6.27 0.69 -17.79
CA LEU A 65 -4.96 1.30 -18.07
C LEU A 65 -5.00 2.81 -18.36
N PRO A 66 -5.92 3.35 -19.19
CA PRO A 66 -5.97 4.77 -19.46
C PRO A 66 -6.30 5.59 -18.21
N LEU A 67 -7.21 5.09 -17.35
CA LEU A 67 -7.54 5.71 -16.09
C LEU A 67 -6.35 5.70 -15.14
N ALA A 68 -5.69 4.55 -14.99
CA ALA A 68 -4.49 4.41 -14.17
C ALA A 68 -3.39 5.40 -14.59
N ARG A 69 -3.14 5.52 -15.89
CA ARG A 69 -2.14 6.43 -16.47
C ARG A 69 -2.51 7.90 -16.22
N ARG A 70 -3.80 8.23 -16.35
CA ARG A 70 -4.30 9.59 -16.12
C ARG A 70 -4.22 10.01 -14.66
N VAL A 71 -4.53 9.09 -13.75
CA VAL A 71 -4.50 9.35 -12.31
C VAL A 71 -3.05 9.32 -11.80
N GLY A 72 -2.15 8.56 -12.44
CA GLY A 72 -0.77 8.41 -12.00
C GLY A 72 -0.65 7.65 -10.67
N ASN A 73 -1.71 6.95 -10.28
CA ASN A 73 -1.85 6.23 -9.03
C ASN A 73 -2.51 4.89 -9.28
N LEU A 74 -2.23 3.91 -8.42
CA LEU A 74 -2.76 2.55 -8.50
C LEU A 74 -2.52 1.91 -9.88
N CYS A 75 -1.30 2.04 -10.42
CA CYS A 75 -0.95 1.36 -11.66
C CYS A 75 -1.17 -0.14 -11.49
N ILE A 76 -2.09 -0.73 -12.26
CA ILE A 76 -2.36 -2.16 -12.18
C ILE A 76 -1.09 -2.95 -12.60
N PRO A 77 -0.82 -4.11 -12.00
CA PRO A 77 0.38 -4.91 -12.26
C PRO A 77 0.68 -5.23 -13.73
N ARG A 78 -0.29 -5.18 -14.66
CA ARG A 78 -0.02 -5.36 -16.10
C ARG A 78 0.91 -4.28 -16.70
N LEU A 79 1.15 -3.18 -15.98
CA LEU A 79 2.18 -2.16 -16.29
C LEU A 79 3.58 -2.53 -15.78
N VAL A 80 3.71 -3.69 -15.15
CA VAL A 80 4.89 -4.16 -14.44
C VAL A 80 5.28 -5.49 -15.04
N ASP A 81 6.29 -5.48 -15.91
CA ASP A 81 6.83 -6.71 -16.46
C ASP A 81 7.40 -7.60 -15.34
N GLY A 82 7.38 -8.92 -15.57
CA GLY A 82 8.09 -9.85 -14.70
C GLY A 82 9.56 -9.41 -14.57
N GLY A 83 10.04 -9.24 -13.34
CA GLY A 83 11.38 -8.73 -13.03
C GLY A 83 11.45 -7.23 -12.76
N ALA A 84 10.37 -6.46 -12.94
CA ALA A 84 10.36 -5.05 -12.58
C ALA A 84 10.64 -4.85 -11.09
N ARG A 85 11.47 -3.84 -10.80
CA ARG A 85 11.88 -3.48 -9.45
C ARG A 85 11.18 -2.20 -9.01
N MET A 86 10.83 -2.10 -7.75
CA MET A 86 10.19 -0.93 -7.16
C MET A 86 10.93 -0.48 -5.91
N SER A 87 11.06 0.83 -5.75
CA SER A 87 11.56 1.46 -4.53
C SER A 87 10.39 2.11 -3.77
N SER A 88 10.51 2.17 -2.45
CA SER A 88 9.54 2.84 -1.58
C SER A 88 10.17 4.07 -0.95
N SER A 89 9.39 5.14 -0.83
CA SER A 89 9.68 6.28 0.06
C SER A 89 8.48 6.47 0.97
N VAL A 90 8.76 6.65 2.26
CA VAL A 90 7.71 6.81 3.28
C VAL A 90 7.98 8.10 4.04
N GLN A 91 6.94 8.93 4.13
CA GLN A 91 6.98 10.21 4.84
C GLN A 91 5.85 10.23 5.87
N GLU A 92 6.11 10.80 7.03
CA GLU A 92 5.07 10.99 8.04
C GLU A 92 4.20 12.20 7.69
N LEU A 93 2.89 11.99 7.76
CA LEU A 93 1.85 13.00 7.61
C LEU A 93 1.26 13.28 8.99
N PHE A 94 1.40 14.52 9.45
CA PHE A 94 0.77 14.95 10.70
C PHE A 94 -0.63 15.48 10.40
N LEU A 95 -1.63 14.86 11.04
CA LEU A 95 -3.03 15.25 10.97
C LEU A 95 -3.31 16.34 12.00
N HIS A 96 -4.29 17.20 11.72
CA HIS A 96 -4.64 18.33 12.58
C HIS A 96 -5.19 17.91 13.95
N ASP A 97 -5.75 16.70 14.06
CA ASP A 97 -6.27 16.12 15.29
C ASP A 97 -5.17 15.51 16.18
N GLY A 98 -3.90 15.68 15.81
CA GLY A 98 -2.75 15.09 16.50
C GLY A 98 -2.45 13.64 16.08
N GLY A 99 -3.25 13.07 15.18
CA GLY A 99 -2.98 11.78 14.57
C GLY A 99 -1.81 11.83 13.58
N SER A 100 -1.29 10.65 13.22
CA SER A 100 -0.31 10.51 12.14
C SER A 100 -0.73 9.45 11.14
N SER A 101 -0.48 9.75 9.86
CA SER A 101 -0.58 8.82 8.73
C SER A 101 0.77 8.74 8.03
N ARG A 102 0.95 7.74 7.16
CA ARG A 102 2.19 7.57 6.39
C ARG A 102 1.91 7.77 4.91
N ARG A 103 2.54 8.75 4.27
CA ARG A 103 2.55 8.85 2.82
C ARG A 103 3.52 7.82 2.27
N TRP A 104 2.99 6.75 1.69
CA TRP A 104 3.76 5.72 1.03
C TRP A 104 3.75 5.95 -0.48
N VAL A 105 4.91 6.30 -1.03
CA VAL A 105 5.13 6.45 -2.47
C VAL A 105 5.93 5.26 -2.96
N ARG A 106 5.42 4.57 -3.98
CA ARG A 106 6.13 3.48 -4.65
C ARG A 106 6.47 3.88 -6.07
N THR A 107 7.72 3.69 -6.47
CA THR A 107 8.25 4.13 -7.77
C THR A 107 8.87 2.96 -8.51
N LEU A 108 8.61 2.85 -9.81
CA LEU A 108 9.27 1.88 -10.69
C LEU A 108 10.75 2.25 -10.83
N SER A 109 11.63 1.35 -10.38
CA SER A 109 13.09 1.56 -10.39
C SER A 109 13.60 1.67 -11.82
N GLY A 110 14.62 2.50 -12.02
CA GLY A 110 15.12 2.84 -13.37
C GLY A 110 14.20 3.79 -14.14
N THR A 111 13.10 4.26 -13.55
CA THR A 111 12.20 5.26 -14.14
C THR A 111 11.84 6.34 -13.12
N SER A 112 11.26 7.45 -13.58
CA SER A 112 10.62 8.46 -12.71
C SER A 112 9.13 8.18 -12.47
N ARG A 113 8.62 7.02 -12.90
CA ARG A 113 7.19 6.72 -12.87
C ARG A 113 6.76 6.24 -11.48
N VAL A 114 5.85 7.00 -10.88
CA VAL A 114 5.14 6.60 -9.65
C VAL A 114 4.19 5.47 -9.98
N PHE A 115 4.28 4.39 -9.21
CA PHE A 115 3.40 3.23 -9.30
C PHE A 115 2.13 3.46 -8.48
N TYR A 116 2.28 3.91 -7.22
CA TYR A 116 1.20 4.46 -6.42
C TYR A 116 1.68 5.45 -5.36
N ILE A 117 0.74 6.23 -4.86
CA ILE A 117 0.80 7.04 -3.65
C ILE A 117 -0.38 6.62 -2.78
N ALA A 118 -0.11 6.26 -1.52
CA ALA A 118 -1.15 5.92 -0.55
C ALA A 118 -0.87 6.62 0.78
N ALA A 119 -1.93 6.98 1.50
CA ALA A 119 -1.84 7.27 2.93
C ALA A 119 -2.16 5.99 3.71
N LEU A 120 -1.20 5.48 4.48
CA LEU A 120 -1.36 4.31 5.35
C LEU A 120 -1.60 4.75 6.78
N ARG A 121 -2.61 4.14 7.42
CA ARG A 121 -2.82 4.18 8.87
C ARG A 121 -3.03 2.77 9.41
N THR A 122 -2.54 2.54 10.61
CA THR A 122 -2.69 1.27 11.32
C THR A 122 -3.32 1.50 12.69
N TRP A 123 -4.19 0.61 13.14
CA TRP A 123 -4.78 0.68 14.49
C TRP A 123 -5.23 -0.70 14.96
N VAL A 124 -5.55 -0.78 16.26
CA VAL A 124 -6.25 -1.90 16.89
C VAL A 124 -7.66 -1.42 17.22
N ASP A 125 -8.68 -2.26 17.05
CA ASP A 125 -10.04 -1.90 17.48
C ASP A 125 -10.11 -1.63 18.99
N GLU A 126 -11.20 -0.98 19.41
CA GLU A 126 -11.40 -0.56 20.80
C GLU A 126 -11.44 -1.73 21.79
N HIS A 127 -11.69 -2.96 21.31
CA HIS A 127 -11.80 -4.17 22.13
C HIS A 127 -10.54 -5.05 22.07
N GLY A 128 -9.48 -4.62 21.39
CA GLY A 128 -8.26 -5.39 21.21
C GLY A 128 -8.44 -6.68 20.40
N GLN A 129 -9.52 -6.83 19.64
CA GLN A 129 -9.85 -8.10 18.95
C GLN A 129 -9.10 -8.23 17.63
N ALA A 130 -8.95 -7.14 16.89
CA ALA A 130 -8.34 -7.11 15.58
C ALA A 130 -7.47 -5.87 15.38
N SER A 131 -6.43 -6.04 14.57
CA SER A 131 -5.63 -4.93 14.05
C SER A 131 -5.85 -4.75 12.55
N TYR A 132 -5.78 -3.51 12.12
CA TYR A 132 -6.20 -3.09 10.79
C TYR A 132 -5.16 -2.21 10.11
N TRP A 133 -5.06 -2.34 8.78
CA TRP A 133 -4.40 -1.39 7.89
C TRP A 133 -5.46 -0.72 7.03
N SER A 134 -5.43 0.61 6.97
CA SER A 134 -6.19 1.40 6.02
C SER A 134 -5.23 2.07 5.06
N LEU A 135 -5.41 1.80 3.76
CA LEU A 135 -4.75 2.53 2.69
C LEU A 135 -5.75 3.43 2.00
N ALA A 136 -5.47 4.73 1.94
CA ALA A 136 -6.24 5.68 1.15
C ALA A 136 -5.43 6.12 -0.08
N PHE A 137 -5.97 5.83 -1.26
CA PHE A 137 -5.42 6.22 -2.54
C PHE A 137 -6.15 7.47 -3.03
N PRO A 138 -5.45 8.62 -3.20
CA PRO A 138 -6.07 9.81 -3.74
C PRO A 138 -6.41 9.62 -5.22
N PHE A 139 -7.67 9.91 -5.54
CA PHE A 139 -8.18 10.05 -6.91
C PHE A 139 -8.77 11.46 -7.08
N PRO A 140 -8.90 11.98 -8.31
CA PRO A 140 -9.55 13.26 -8.54
C PRO A 140 -10.97 13.29 -7.98
N GLY A 141 -11.21 14.09 -6.94
CA GLY A 141 -12.53 14.29 -6.34
C GLY A 141 -12.99 13.24 -5.32
N ILE A 142 -12.27 12.12 -5.15
CA ILE A 142 -12.59 11.05 -4.19
C ILE A 142 -11.32 10.41 -3.62
N ASN A 143 -11.42 9.69 -2.50
CA ASN A 143 -10.37 8.75 -2.09
C ASN A 143 -10.88 7.32 -2.18
N LEU A 144 -10.11 6.43 -2.79
CA LEU A 144 -10.35 5.01 -2.71
C LEU A 144 -9.65 4.48 -1.46
N MET A 145 -10.41 4.00 -0.49
CA MET A 145 -9.88 3.43 0.74
C MET A 145 -9.96 1.91 0.69
N VAL A 146 -8.90 1.22 1.07
CA VAL A 146 -8.88 -0.22 1.28
C VAL A 146 -8.61 -0.48 2.75
N LEU A 147 -9.53 -1.20 3.40
CA LEU A 147 -9.44 -1.60 4.79
C LEU A 147 -9.15 -3.10 4.88
N LEU A 148 -8.05 -3.42 5.54
CA LEU A 148 -7.47 -4.74 5.65
C LEU A 148 -7.30 -5.13 7.10
N ARG A 149 -7.55 -6.40 7.42
CA ARG A 149 -7.26 -6.96 8.74
C ARG A 149 -5.96 -7.74 8.73
N LEU A 150 -5.21 -7.63 9.82
CA LEU A 150 -3.96 -8.33 10.06
C LEU A 150 -4.22 -9.63 10.82
N ARG A 151 -3.48 -10.66 10.43
CA ARG A 151 -3.36 -11.90 11.19
C ARG A 151 -1.97 -12.50 11.06
N ASN A 152 -1.53 -13.25 12.07
CA ASN A 152 -0.37 -14.10 11.90
C ASN A 152 -0.74 -15.32 11.06
N VAL A 153 0.15 -15.69 10.14
CA VAL A 153 0.14 -16.99 9.45
C VAL A 153 1.55 -17.53 9.60
N ASP A 154 1.69 -18.66 10.28
CA ASP A 154 3.00 -19.21 10.67
C ASP A 154 3.89 -18.18 11.40
N ASP A 155 5.06 -17.87 10.83
CA ASP A 155 5.99 -16.81 11.26
C ASP A 155 5.87 -15.51 10.43
N GLY A 156 4.88 -15.47 9.54
CA GLY A 156 4.59 -14.37 8.63
C GLY A 156 3.38 -13.54 9.03
N ILE A 157 2.89 -12.77 8.06
CA ILE A 157 1.73 -11.91 8.19
C ILE A 157 0.82 -12.15 6.99
N GLU A 158 -0.49 -12.27 7.25
CA GLU A 158 -1.49 -12.06 6.22
C GLU A 158 -2.28 -10.77 6.52
N VAL A 159 -2.53 -10.02 5.46
CA VAL A 159 -3.31 -8.80 5.45
C VAL A 159 -4.41 -8.98 4.40
N SER A 160 -5.68 -8.89 4.82
CA SER A 160 -6.80 -9.32 3.98
C SER A 160 -8.00 -8.37 4.08
N SER A 161 -8.61 -8.06 2.95
CA SER A 161 -9.88 -7.32 2.90
C SER A 161 -11.12 -8.24 2.83
N ARG A 162 -10.95 -9.53 3.14
CA ARG A 162 -12.01 -10.57 3.21
C ARG A 162 -12.23 -11.09 4.63
N ALA A 163 -11.69 -10.41 5.63
CA ALA A 163 -11.59 -10.98 6.97
C ALA A 163 -12.88 -10.83 7.78
N ASP A 164 -13.59 -9.71 7.61
CA ASP A 164 -14.84 -9.40 8.29
C ASP A 164 -15.66 -8.35 7.53
N GLU A 165 -16.81 -7.97 8.08
CA GLU A 165 -17.76 -7.02 7.48
C GLU A 165 -17.22 -5.58 7.37
N LEU A 166 -16.22 -5.21 8.18
CA LEU A 166 -15.58 -3.89 8.12
C LEU A 166 -14.48 -3.85 7.06
N THR A 167 -13.89 -4.99 6.73
CA THR A 167 -12.87 -5.04 5.69
C THR A 167 -13.46 -4.91 4.29
N GLY A 168 -12.72 -4.26 3.39
CA GLY A 168 -13.17 -4.07 2.03
C GLY A 168 -12.64 -2.79 1.38
N THR A 169 -13.25 -2.47 0.24
CA THR A 169 -12.94 -1.25 -0.51
C THR A 169 -14.08 -0.26 -0.31
N TYR A 170 -13.74 0.99 -0.05
CA TYR A 170 -14.67 2.10 0.18
C TYR A 170 -14.31 3.27 -0.72
N VAL A 171 -15.32 3.98 -1.22
CA VAL A 171 -15.14 5.27 -1.88
C VAL A 171 -15.50 6.35 -0.88
N ILE A 172 -14.52 7.18 -0.54
CA ILE A 172 -14.69 8.32 0.35
C ILE A 172 -14.90 9.57 -0.51
N VAL A 173 -16.10 10.14 -0.43
CA VAL A 173 -16.45 11.38 -1.11
C VAL A 173 -16.33 12.54 -0.11
N PRO A 174 -15.41 13.50 -0.33
CA PRO A 174 -15.30 14.67 0.53
C PRO A 174 -16.49 15.61 0.29
N GLY A 175 -17.31 15.81 1.32
CA GLY A 175 -18.32 16.87 1.35
C GLY A 175 -17.78 18.14 2.02
N ARG A 176 -18.59 19.21 1.99
CA ARG A 176 -18.21 20.51 2.60
C ARG A 176 -18.08 20.47 4.13
N ARG A 177 -18.78 19.55 4.80
CA ARG A 177 -18.82 19.43 6.28
C ARG A 177 -18.69 17.99 6.78
N VAL A 178 -19.00 17.01 5.93
CA VAL A 178 -18.99 15.59 6.25
C VAL A 178 -18.35 14.82 5.11
N PHE A 179 -17.70 13.72 5.43
CA PHE A 179 -17.27 12.73 4.45
C PHE A 179 -18.34 11.65 4.33
N VAL A 180 -18.60 11.19 3.11
CA VAL A 180 -19.47 10.03 2.88
C VAL A 180 -18.61 8.85 2.50
N ALA A 181 -18.70 7.77 3.27
CA ALA A 181 -18.10 6.49 2.94
C ALA A 181 -19.15 5.62 2.25
N LEU A 182 -18.91 5.30 0.98
CA LEU A 182 -19.76 4.41 0.19
C LEU A 182 -19.03 3.07 0.00
N PRO A 183 -19.75 1.93 -0.05
CA PRO A 183 -19.17 0.68 -0.53
C PRO A 183 -18.53 0.91 -1.90
N GLY A 184 -17.26 0.52 -2.03
CA GLY A 184 -16.52 0.62 -3.27
C GLY A 184 -16.85 -0.53 -4.23
N PRO A 185 -16.06 -0.67 -5.32
CA PRO A 185 -16.09 -1.87 -6.14
C PRO A 185 -15.98 -3.13 -5.27
N PRO A 186 -16.58 -4.27 -5.67
CA PRO A 186 -16.53 -5.52 -4.93
C PRO A 186 -15.15 -6.19 -5.10
N THR A 187 -14.10 -5.45 -4.78
CA THR A 187 -12.71 -5.84 -4.84
C THR A 187 -12.25 -6.29 -3.48
N HIS A 188 -11.52 -7.39 -3.48
CA HIS A 188 -10.85 -7.85 -2.29
C HIS A 188 -9.41 -8.22 -2.58
N GLU A 189 -8.53 -7.94 -1.64
CA GLU A 189 -7.13 -8.28 -1.71
C GLU A 189 -6.71 -9.14 -0.52
N VAL A 190 -5.82 -10.08 -0.78
CA VAL A 190 -5.17 -10.92 0.22
C VAL A 190 -3.67 -10.85 -0.03
N LEU A 191 -2.94 -10.30 0.92
CA LEU A 191 -1.50 -10.18 0.89
C LEU A 191 -0.91 -11.09 1.98
N ARG A 192 0.03 -11.95 1.60
CA ARG A 192 0.78 -12.80 2.53
C ARG A 192 2.25 -12.44 2.43
N PHE A 193 2.91 -12.35 3.57
CA PHE A 193 4.33 -12.04 3.67
C PHE A 193 5.01 -13.04 4.60
N TRP A 194 6.15 -13.57 4.17
CA TRP A 194 6.95 -14.52 4.95
C TRP A 194 8.43 -14.34 4.60
N VAL A 195 9.31 -14.99 5.34
CA VAL A 195 10.76 -14.93 5.10
C VAL A 195 11.19 -16.14 4.27
N GLU A 196 12.00 -15.88 3.24
CA GLU A 196 12.52 -16.91 2.34
C GLU A 196 14.03 -16.69 2.12
N GLY A 197 14.84 -17.44 2.87
CA GLY A 197 16.28 -17.19 2.98
C GLY A 197 16.53 -15.78 3.52
N GLU A 198 17.39 -15.01 2.84
CA GLU A 198 17.73 -13.64 3.23
C GLU A 198 16.72 -12.55 2.81
N ALA A 199 15.64 -12.93 2.14
CA ALA A 199 14.64 -12.00 1.62
C ALA A 199 13.29 -12.14 2.32
N VAL A 200 12.44 -11.13 2.15
CA VAL A 200 11.01 -11.23 2.45
C VAL A 200 10.29 -11.56 1.15
N ALA A 201 9.54 -12.66 1.12
CA ALA A 201 8.66 -13.00 0.02
C ALA A 201 7.25 -12.48 0.30
N GLY A 202 6.53 -12.12 -0.77
CA GLY A 202 5.14 -11.71 -0.69
C GLY A 202 4.31 -12.31 -1.83
N ALA A 203 3.12 -12.78 -1.49
CA ALA A 203 2.08 -13.12 -2.44
C ALA A 203 0.93 -12.11 -2.30
N HIS A 204 0.41 -11.66 -3.41
CA HIS A 204 -0.74 -10.75 -3.45
C HIS A 204 -1.76 -11.32 -4.44
N GLU A 205 -2.95 -11.59 -3.93
CA GLU A 205 -4.09 -12.07 -4.71
C GLU A 205 -5.21 -11.04 -4.65
N ASP A 206 -5.66 -10.62 -5.82
CA ASP A 206 -6.77 -9.69 -5.98
C ASP A 206 -7.98 -10.42 -6.56
N PHE A 207 -9.14 -10.08 -6.03
CA PHE A 207 -10.42 -10.66 -6.39
C PHE A 207 -11.39 -9.55 -6.76
N LEU A 208 -12.23 -9.83 -7.74
CA LEU A 208 -13.32 -8.95 -8.15
C LEU A 208 -14.61 -9.78 -8.25
N GLY A 209 -15.64 -9.36 -7.52
CA GLY A 209 -16.92 -10.08 -7.46
C GLY A 209 -16.78 -11.52 -6.95
N GLY A 210 -15.90 -11.74 -5.97
CA GLY A 210 -15.64 -13.07 -5.40
C GLY A 210 -14.63 -13.93 -6.17
N ARG A 211 -14.44 -13.70 -7.46
CA ARG A 211 -13.53 -14.47 -8.33
C ARG A 211 -12.13 -13.84 -8.35
N ARG A 212 -11.07 -14.66 -8.34
CA ARG A 212 -9.70 -14.15 -8.46
C ARG A 212 -9.51 -13.47 -9.80
N ALA A 213 -9.00 -12.25 -9.79
CA ALA A 213 -8.72 -11.43 -10.98
C ALA A 213 -7.26 -11.55 -11.39
N PHE A 214 -6.35 -11.44 -10.44
CA PHE A 214 -4.93 -11.70 -10.66
C PHE A 214 -4.24 -12.17 -9.38
N ALA A 215 -3.05 -12.74 -9.56
CA ALA A 215 -2.11 -13.03 -8.50
C ALA A 215 -0.73 -12.59 -8.91
N LEU A 216 0.05 -12.10 -7.96
CA LEU A 216 1.45 -11.81 -8.16
C LEU A 216 2.28 -12.26 -6.97
N ARG A 217 3.54 -12.58 -7.26
CA ARG A 217 4.56 -12.84 -6.25
C ARG A 217 5.68 -11.84 -6.42
N TYR A 218 6.17 -11.35 -5.30
CA TYR A 218 7.34 -10.49 -5.25
C TYR A 218 8.27 -10.92 -4.15
N ARG A 219 9.50 -10.45 -4.31
CA ARG A 219 10.58 -10.60 -3.36
C ARG A 219 11.08 -9.23 -2.98
N ILE A 220 11.27 -9.01 -1.70
CA ILE A 220 11.77 -7.79 -1.11
C ILE A 220 13.17 -8.09 -0.60
N GLU A 221 14.14 -7.38 -1.14
CA GLU A 221 15.56 -7.56 -0.84
C GLU A 221 16.14 -6.20 -0.46
N ARG A 222 17.25 -6.18 0.26
CA ARG A 222 17.98 -4.94 0.48
C ARG A 222 18.52 -4.43 -0.84
N ALA A 223 18.30 -3.14 -1.11
CA ALA A 223 18.95 -2.45 -2.20
C ALA A 223 20.46 -2.44 -1.91
N LEU A 224 21.24 -3.01 -2.82
CA LEU A 224 22.67 -2.71 -2.88
C LEU A 224 22.79 -1.20 -3.09
N CYS A 225 23.75 -0.55 -2.43
CA CYS A 225 23.90 0.90 -2.40
C CYS A 225 24.17 1.47 -3.81
N GLU A 226 23.11 1.67 -4.60
CA GLU A 226 23.14 2.45 -5.83
C GLU A 226 22.75 3.89 -5.46
N GLN A 227 23.69 4.81 -5.69
CA GLN A 227 23.51 6.24 -5.48
C GLN A 227 22.32 6.73 -6.33
N ARG A 228 21.21 7.09 -5.69
CA ARG A 228 20.07 7.73 -6.38
C ARG A 228 20.43 9.20 -6.66
N PRO A 229 20.23 9.72 -7.88
CA PRO A 229 20.21 11.15 -8.11
C PRO A 229 18.98 11.77 -7.44
N ALA A 230 19.15 12.96 -6.87
CA ALA A 230 18.09 13.69 -6.17
C ALA A 230 16.90 13.95 -7.13
N VAL A 231 15.72 13.48 -6.75
CA VAL A 231 14.48 13.86 -7.43
C VAL A 231 14.07 15.23 -6.89
N THR A 232 14.49 16.29 -7.59
CA THR A 232 13.98 17.64 -7.38
C THR A 232 12.57 17.72 -7.96
N VAL A 233 11.56 17.76 -7.10
CA VAL A 233 10.20 18.15 -7.50
C VAL A 233 10.23 19.65 -7.75
N GLN A 234 10.29 20.07 -9.01
CA GLN A 234 10.09 21.48 -9.36
C GLN A 234 8.63 21.85 -9.06
N ALA A 235 8.44 22.77 -8.12
CA ALA A 235 7.18 23.45 -7.92
C ALA A 235 6.87 24.24 -9.20
N ALA A 236 5.73 23.97 -9.82
CA ALA A 236 5.20 24.80 -10.90
C ALA A 236 4.93 26.19 -10.34
N GLY A 237 5.71 27.18 -10.79
CA GLY A 237 5.44 28.59 -10.55
C GLY A 237 4.20 29.04 -11.33
N PRO A 238 3.51 30.10 -10.88
CA PRO A 238 2.33 30.61 -11.56
C PRO A 238 2.73 31.26 -12.90
N GLU A 239 2.02 30.90 -13.97
CA GLU A 239 2.08 31.58 -15.27
C GLU A 239 1.73 33.08 -15.11
N PRO A 240 2.46 34.00 -15.76
CA PRO A 240 2.09 35.40 -15.79
C PRO A 240 0.90 35.62 -16.75
N GLY A 241 -0.03 36.48 -16.32
CA GLY A 241 -1.16 36.95 -17.11
C GLY A 241 -0.81 38.03 -18.13
#